data_AF-A0A9D3B5E1-F1
#
_entry.id   AF-A0A9D3B5E1-F1
#
_cell.length_a   1.000
_cell.length_b   1.000
_cell.length_c   1.000
_cell.angle_alpha   90.00
_cell.angle_beta   90.00
_cell.angle_gamma   90.00
#
_symmetry.space_group_name_H-M   'P 1'
#
loop_
_entity.id
_entity.type
_entity.pdbx_description
1 polymer ?
#
loop_
_entity_poly.entity_id
_entity_poly.type
_entity_poly.pdbx_seq_one_letter_code
_entity_poly.pdbx_strand_id
1 'polypeptide(L)'
;MDASDEVDDVVDDVNELLKRGVGDPYRLEHIKQAYIESKTVWESDKRYLQKMKEKYLTRLQLDEKTETPEIQEEPDSGETIHCWKCGKKCPLKANFCMTCGAHLFDVGNTEP
;
A
#
# COMPACT_ATOMS: atom_id res chain seq x y z
N MET A 1 -20.22 35.13 7.85
CA MET A 1 -18.87 35.45 8.36
C MET A 1 -18.53 34.36 9.36
N ASP A 2 -17.78 33.35 8.94
CA ASP A 2 -16.56 32.90 9.62
C ASP A 2 -15.89 31.87 8.70
N ALA A 3 -14.75 32.23 8.15
CA ALA A 3 -13.95 31.42 7.24
C ALA A 3 -12.61 31.13 7.94
N SER A 4 -12.69 30.55 9.14
CA SER A 4 -11.53 30.25 9.98
C SER A 4 -11.29 28.73 10.14
N ASP A 5 -12.08 27.87 9.48
CA ASP A 5 -12.09 26.42 9.71
C ASP A 5 -10.95 25.62 9.04
N GLU A 6 -10.15 26.21 8.14
CA GLU A 6 -9.13 25.43 7.40
C GLU A 6 -7.74 25.39 8.07
N VAL A 7 -7.54 26.10 9.20
CA VAL A 7 -6.23 26.21 9.89
C VAL A 7 -6.08 25.34 11.15
N ASP A 8 -7.11 24.58 11.53
CA ASP A 8 -7.04 23.62 12.67
C ASP A 8 -6.99 22.14 12.23
N ASP A 9 -7.28 21.86 10.96
CA ASP A 9 -7.37 20.51 10.38
C ASP A 9 -6.15 19.64 10.72
N VAL A 10 -4.94 20.14 10.49
CA VAL A 10 -3.68 19.38 10.73
C VAL A 10 -3.52 18.95 12.19
N VAL A 11 -3.85 19.83 13.14
CA VAL A 11 -3.66 19.54 14.56
C VAL A 11 -4.74 18.58 15.04
N ASP A 12 -5.98 18.78 14.59
CA ASP A 12 -7.09 17.88 14.89
C ASP A 12 -6.83 16.48 14.34
N ASP A 13 -6.36 16.37 13.08
CA ASP A 13 -5.98 15.11 12.46
C ASP A 13 -4.90 14.38 13.27
N VAL A 14 -3.84 15.10 13.64
CA VAL A 14 -2.75 14.52 14.42
C VAL A 14 -3.28 14.03 15.76
N ASN A 15 -4.14 14.81 16.43
CA ASN A 15 -4.74 14.40 17.69
C ASN A 15 -5.66 13.18 17.51
N GLU A 16 -6.45 13.11 16.44
CA GLU A 16 -7.27 11.95 16.10
C GLU A 16 -6.42 10.70 15.84
N LEU A 17 -5.32 10.83 15.08
CA LEU A 17 -4.39 9.74 14.79
C LEU A 17 -3.69 9.24 16.05
N LEU A 18 -3.23 10.15 16.92
CA LEU A 18 -2.66 9.83 18.23
C LEU A 18 -3.68 9.13 19.13
N LYS A 19 -4.93 9.62 19.17
CA LYS A 19 -6.01 9.04 19.96
C LYS A 19 -6.40 7.64 19.49
N ARG A 20 -6.34 7.39 18.18
CA ARG A 20 -6.55 6.08 17.57
C ARG A 20 -5.34 5.15 17.71
N GLY A 21 -4.18 5.67 18.12
CA GLY A 21 -2.94 4.91 18.27
C GLY A 21 -2.37 4.42 16.94
N VAL A 22 -2.58 5.19 15.87
CA VAL A 22 -2.16 4.82 14.51
C VAL A 22 -1.05 5.73 14.02
N GLY A 23 -0.09 5.16 13.28
CA GLY A 23 1.11 5.87 12.85
C GLY A 23 2.21 5.86 13.92
N ASP A 24 3.17 6.78 13.77
CA ASP A 24 4.31 6.94 14.66
C ASP A 24 4.06 8.15 15.58
N PRO A 25 3.94 7.95 16.90
CA PRO A 25 3.54 9.01 17.82
C PRO A 25 4.57 10.14 17.90
N TYR A 26 5.86 9.80 17.77
CA TYR A 26 6.94 10.79 17.80
C TYR A 26 6.89 11.70 16.58
N ARG A 27 6.68 11.11 15.39
CA ARG A 27 6.51 11.87 14.15
C ARG A 27 5.27 12.74 14.17
N LEU A 28 4.14 12.21 14.65
CA LEU A 28 2.90 12.96 14.79
C LEU A 28 3.08 14.17 15.71
N GLU A 29 3.70 13.99 16.87
CA GLU A 29 3.97 15.07 17.81
C GLU A 29 4.93 16.12 17.22
N HIS A 30 5.97 15.68 16.51
CA HIS A 30 6.89 16.58 15.82
C HIS A 30 6.17 17.43 14.75
N ILE A 31 5.25 16.83 13.98
CA ILE A 31 4.46 17.54 12.96
C ILE A 31 3.53 18.57 13.61
N LYS A 32 2.86 18.19 14.70
CA LYS A 32 2.00 19.10 15.47
C LYS A 32 2.81 20.28 16.02
N GLN A 33 3.97 20.00 16.62
CA GLN A 33 4.85 21.02 17.19
C GLN A 33 5.37 21.98 16.11
N ALA A 34 5.85 21.44 14.99
CA ALA A 34 6.27 22.24 13.83
C ALA A 34 5.14 23.12 13.29
N TYR A 35 3.91 22.60 13.24
CA TYR A 35 2.74 23.37 12.80
C TYR A 35 2.33 24.46 13.78
N ILE A 36 2.39 24.21 15.09
CA ILE A 36 2.09 25.22 16.11
C ILE A 36 3.11 26.35 16.07
N GLU A 37 4.40 26.04 15.91
CA GLU A 37 5.47 27.04 15.95
C GLU A 37 5.60 27.83 14.65
N SER A 38 5.48 27.16 13.50
CA SER A 38 5.79 27.76 12.20
C SER A 38 4.59 27.85 11.25
N LYS A 39 3.46 27.23 11.58
CA LYS A 39 2.34 26.97 10.65
C LYS A 39 2.78 26.32 9.33
N THR A 40 3.95 25.69 9.30
CA THR A 40 4.46 24.97 8.14
C THR A 40 4.48 23.48 8.43
N VAL A 41 3.87 22.71 7.53
CA VAL A 41 4.03 21.25 7.47
C VAL A 41 4.88 20.96 6.25
N TRP A 42 5.95 20.20 6.43
CA TRP A 42 6.82 19.77 5.33
C TRP A 42 6.02 18.89 4.37
N GLU A 43 6.31 18.92 3.07
CA GLU A 43 5.58 18.12 2.08
C GLU A 43 5.63 16.61 2.37
N SER A 44 6.74 16.13 2.95
CA SER A 44 6.89 14.77 3.44
C SER A 44 5.87 14.44 4.55
N ASP A 45 5.63 15.39 5.44
CA ASP A 45 4.75 15.23 6.59
C ASP A 45 3.29 15.44 6.19
N LYS A 46 3.01 16.33 5.24
CA LYS A 46 1.70 16.45 4.59
C LYS A 46 1.31 15.14 3.93
N ARG A 47 2.20 14.53 3.13
CA ARG A 47 1.95 13.21 2.51
C ARG A 47 1.73 12.12 3.55
N TYR A 48 2.51 12.14 4.63
CA TYR A 48 2.35 11.19 5.74
C TYR A 48 0.96 11.34 6.40
N LEU A 49 0.58 12.56 6.78
CA LEU A 49 -0.73 12.82 7.37
C LEU A 49 -1.85 12.47 6.41
N GLN A 50 -1.80 12.90 5.15
CA GLN A 50 -2.80 12.57 4.13
C GLN A 50 -3.03 11.06 4.00
N LYS A 51 -1.95 10.26 3.93
CA LYS A 51 -2.06 8.79 3.89
C LYS A 51 -2.70 8.23 5.17
N MET A 52 -2.38 8.80 6.34
CA MET A 52 -2.95 8.36 7.60
C MET A 52 -4.43 8.77 7.73
N LYS A 53 -4.78 9.99 7.31
CA LYS A 53 -6.17 10.47 7.21
C LYS A 53 -6.96 9.56 6.28
N GLU A 54 -6.46 9.30 5.07
CA GLU A 54 -7.13 8.43 4.10
C GLU A 54 -7.37 7.03 4.66
N LYS A 55 -6.35 6.45 5.31
CA LYS A 55 -6.42 5.08 5.82
C LYS A 55 -7.32 4.93 7.05
N TYR A 56 -7.38 5.94 7.91
CA TYR A 56 -7.98 5.81 9.26
C TYR A 56 -9.15 6.76 9.54
N LEU A 57 -9.21 7.90 8.86
CA LEU A 57 -10.26 8.92 9.02
C LEU A 57 -11.23 8.91 7.83
N THR A 58 -10.77 8.65 6.60
CA THR A 58 -11.59 8.60 5.38
C THR A 58 -12.20 7.21 5.19
N ARG A 59 -13.30 6.93 5.91
CA ARG A 59 -14.16 5.75 5.62
C ARG A 59 -15.34 6.04 4.70
N LEU A 60 -15.42 7.24 4.11
CA LEU A 60 -16.49 7.62 3.18
C LEU A 60 -15.88 8.49 2.09
N GLN A 61 -16.07 8.08 0.82
CA GLN A 61 -15.65 8.72 -0.45
C GLN A 61 -14.28 8.32 -0.99
N LEU A 62 -14.23 7.18 -1.69
CA LEU A 62 -13.36 6.96 -2.86
C LEU A 62 -13.83 5.70 -3.64
N ASP A 63 -15.13 5.64 -3.91
CA ASP A 63 -15.56 5.30 -5.27
C ASP A 63 -15.26 6.52 -6.15
N GLU A 64 -14.57 6.29 -7.26
CA GLU A 64 -14.12 7.27 -8.24
C GLU A 64 -12.91 8.15 -7.89
N LYS A 65 -11.77 7.67 -8.41
CA LYS A 65 -10.80 8.45 -9.18
C LYS A 65 -9.73 9.22 -8.39
N THR A 66 -8.62 8.53 -8.14
CA THR A 66 -7.30 9.13 -8.40
C THR A 66 -6.26 8.05 -8.68
N GLU A 67 -5.92 7.97 -9.97
CA GLU A 67 -4.74 7.32 -10.49
C GLU A 67 -3.50 7.96 -9.85
N THR A 68 -2.85 7.26 -8.91
CA THR A 68 -1.41 7.43 -8.65
C THR A 68 -0.84 6.04 -8.35
N PRO A 69 0.38 5.74 -8.83
CA PRO A 69 0.93 4.40 -8.77
C PRO A 69 1.27 4.08 -7.32
N GLU A 70 0.33 3.42 -6.65
CA GLU A 70 0.65 2.61 -5.50
C GLU A 70 1.62 1.55 -6.01
N ILE A 71 2.89 1.69 -5.61
CA ILE A 71 3.83 0.57 -5.57
C ILE A 71 3.17 -0.42 -4.61
N GLN A 72 2.34 -1.29 -5.18
CA GLN A 72 1.86 -2.51 -4.58
C GLN A 72 3.09 -3.40 -4.43
N GLU A 73 3.80 -3.23 -3.30
CA GLU A 73 4.45 -4.39 -2.74
C GLU A 73 3.31 -5.32 -2.27
N GLU A 74 3.03 -6.29 -3.15
CA GLU A 74 2.51 -7.64 -2.89
C GLU A 74 0.99 -7.89 -3.10
N PRO A 75 0.59 -9.03 -3.72
CA PRO A 75 1.34 -10.27 -3.83
C PRO A 75 2.09 -10.35 -5.15
N ASP A 76 3.26 -10.96 -5.11
CA ASP A 76 3.61 -11.99 -6.07
C ASP A 76 2.36 -12.87 -6.27
N SER A 77 1.45 -12.47 -7.18
CA SER A 77 0.65 -13.44 -7.91
C SER A 77 1.66 -14.18 -8.78
N GLY A 78 2.49 -14.99 -8.12
CA GLY A 78 3.41 -15.91 -8.73
C GLY A 78 2.53 -16.82 -9.55
N GLU A 79 2.33 -16.44 -10.82
CA GLU A 79 1.46 -17.15 -11.73
C GLU A 79 1.89 -18.61 -11.66
N THR A 80 1.05 -19.51 -11.16
CA THR A 80 1.47 -20.90 -10.98
C THR A 80 1.12 -21.69 -12.23
N ILE A 81 2.09 -22.35 -12.82
CA ILE A 81 1.89 -23.31 -13.92
C ILE A 81 1.76 -24.73 -13.35
N HIS A 82 0.84 -25.51 -13.92
CA HIS A 82 0.72 -26.93 -13.58
C HIS A 82 1.70 -27.73 -14.44
N CYS A 83 2.47 -28.62 -13.82
CA CYS A 83 3.37 -29.51 -14.55
C CYS A 83 2.57 -30.49 -15.41
N TRP A 84 2.80 -30.50 -16.72
CA TRP A 84 2.13 -31.43 -17.64
C TRP A 84 2.39 -32.91 -17.33
N LYS A 85 3.55 -33.24 -16.74
CA LYS A 85 3.94 -34.63 -16.43
C LYS A 85 3.39 -35.17 -15.11
N CYS A 86 3.27 -34.33 -14.08
CA CYS A 86 2.88 -34.79 -12.73
C CYS A 86 1.70 -34.01 -12.09
N GLY A 87 1.17 -33.00 -12.78
CA GLY A 87 0.03 -32.20 -12.33
C GLY A 87 0.32 -31.22 -11.19
N LYS A 88 1.54 -31.22 -10.63
CA LYS A 88 1.85 -30.35 -9.49
C LYS A 88 2.01 -28.89 -9.92
N LYS A 89 1.50 -28.00 -9.08
CA LYS A 89 1.66 -26.55 -9.20
C LYS A 89 3.12 -26.15 -8.97
N CYS A 90 3.65 -25.38 -9.91
CA CYS A 90 4.99 -24.81 -9.89
C CYS A 90 4.88 -23.30 -10.16
N PRO A 91 5.80 -22.47 -9.68
CA PRO A 91 5.80 -21.04 -10.02
C PRO A 91 6.15 -20.86 -11.51
N LEU A 92 5.54 -19.90 -12.22
CA LEU A 92 5.81 -19.61 -13.65
C LEU A 92 7.29 -19.31 -13.88
N LYS A 93 7.95 -18.72 -12.88
CA LYS A 93 9.38 -18.39 -12.94
C LYS A 93 10.28 -19.64 -12.95
N ALA A 94 9.76 -20.82 -12.61
CA ALA A 94 10.53 -22.06 -12.69
C ALA A 94 10.53 -22.63 -14.11
N ASN A 95 11.71 -23.02 -14.59
CA ASN A 95 11.84 -23.74 -15.86
C ASN A 95 11.50 -25.23 -15.74
N PHE A 96 11.68 -25.82 -14.55
CA PHE A 96 11.48 -27.24 -14.28
C PHE A 96 10.56 -27.47 -13.08
N CYS A 97 9.82 -28.57 -13.11
CA CYS A 97 9.00 -28.99 -11.98
C CYS A 97 9.89 -29.44 -10.82
N MET A 98 9.75 -28.79 -9.67
CA MET A 98 10.52 -29.11 -8.45
C MET A 98 10.16 -30.47 -7.83
N THR A 99 9.19 -31.20 -8.37
CA THR A 99 8.80 -32.54 -7.89
C THR A 99 9.19 -33.66 -8.84
N CYS A 100 9.08 -33.47 -10.15
CA CYS A 100 9.37 -34.54 -11.11
C CYS A 100 10.49 -34.21 -12.11
N GLY A 101 11.07 -33.01 -12.04
CA GLY A 101 12.15 -32.56 -12.92
C GLY A 101 11.75 -32.25 -14.37
N ALA A 102 10.46 -32.38 -14.73
CA ALA A 102 10.00 -32.11 -16.09
C ALA A 102 10.08 -30.61 -16.44
N HIS A 103 10.42 -30.30 -17.68
CA HIS A 103 10.42 -28.92 -18.18
C HIS A 103 8.98 -28.40 -18.26
N LEU A 104 8.70 -27.26 -17.64
CA LEU A 104 7.33 -26.74 -17.49
C LEU A 104 6.80 -26.10 -18.77
N PHE A 105 7.69 -25.57 -19.62
CA PHE A 105 7.35 -24.91 -20.88
C PHE A 105 7.44 -25.82 -22.10
N ASP A 106 7.96 -27.04 -21.93
CA ASP A 106 7.99 -28.02 -23.01
C ASP A 106 6.63 -28.74 -23.03
N VAL A 107 5.61 -28.05 -23.56
CA VAL A 107 4.27 -28.61 -23.70
C VAL A 107 4.28 -29.55 -24.91
N GLY A 108 4.65 -30.80 -24.64
CA GLY A 108 4.29 -31.96 -25.46
C GLY A 108 4.60 -31.83 -26.95
N ASN A 109 5.86 -31.95 -27.34
CA ASN A 109 6.19 -32.57 -28.63
C ASN A 109 5.91 -34.08 -28.53
N THR A 110 4.65 -34.44 -28.31
CA THR A 110 4.19 -35.82 -28.48
C THR A 110 3.96 -36.02 -29.97
N GLU A 111 5.02 -36.34 -30.69
CA GLU A 111 4.89 -36.98 -31.99
C GLU A 111 4.20 -38.34 -31.77
N PRO A 112 3.22 -38.72 -32.61
CA PRO A 112 2.42 -39.94 -32.46
C PRO A 112 3.23 -41.23 -32.64
#